data_AF-A0A258FW21-F1
#
_entry.id   AF-A0A258FW21-F1
#
_cell.length_a   1.000
_cell.length_b   1.000
_cell.length_c   1.000
_cell.angle_alpha   90.00
_cell.angle_beta   90.00
_cell.angle_gamma   90.00
#
_symmetry.space_group_name_H-M   'P 1'
#
loop_
_entity.id
_entity.type
_entity.pdbx_description
1 polymer ?
#
loop_
_entity_poly.entity_id
_entity_poly.type
_entity_poly.pdbx_seq_one_letter_code
_entity_poly.pdbx_strand_id
1 'polypeptide(L)'
;MSVRRKKLLIGRLALVGVIALASASPALAQSTGVGGNIGTFIQNIIDLLNSNVIRGLAVIAIIITGIAWMFGHLDMRRAGTVVVGIIVIFSAAAIVDLITGGSGGA
;
A
#
# COMPACT_ATOMS: atom_id res chain seq x y z
N MET A 1 11.69 30.85 -49.14
CA MET A 1 11.07 30.74 -47.79
C MET A 1 11.96 31.48 -46.79
N SER A 2 11.55 32.67 -46.35
CA SER A 2 12.43 33.63 -45.66
C SER A 2 12.97 33.11 -44.32
N VAL A 3 14.28 33.27 -44.10
CA VAL A 3 15.05 32.81 -42.94
C VAL A 3 14.39 33.17 -41.59
N ARG A 4 13.63 34.27 -41.55
CA ARG A 4 12.83 34.70 -40.38
C ARG A 4 11.75 33.70 -39.98
N ARG A 5 11.07 33.06 -40.93
CA ARG A 5 10.04 32.04 -40.65
C ARG A 5 10.65 30.76 -40.06
N LYS A 6 11.85 30.38 -40.50
CA LYS A 6 12.57 29.22 -39.95
C LYS A 6 13.03 29.45 -38.50
N LYS A 7 13.57 30.65 -38.18
CA LYS A 7 13.97 31.00 -36.81
C LYS A 7 12.80 31.06 -35.83
N LEU A 8 11.64 31.57 -36.26
CA LEU A 8 10.40 31.57 -35.47
C LEU A 8 9.87 30.15 -35.17
N LEU A 9 9.98 29.23 -36.13
CA LEU A 9 9.56 27.84 -35.92
C LEU A 9 10.49 27.09 -34.96
N ILE A 10 11.81 27.30 -35.06
CA ILE A 10 12.80 26.71 -34.15
C ILE A 10 12.57 27.22 -32.71
N GLY A 11 12.33 28.52 -32.53
CA GLY A 11 12.03 29.09 -31.21
C GLY A 11 10.75 28.54 -30.59
N ARG A 12 9.70 28.31 -31.40
CA ARG A 12 8.45 27.71 -30.94
C ARG A 12 8.62 26.24 -30.54
N LEU A 13 9.37 25.47 -31.32
CA LEU A 13 9.68 24.07 -30.99
C LEU A 13 10.51 23.94 -29.72
N ALA A 14 11.48 24.83 -29.51
CA ALA A 14 12.27 24.87 -28.28
C ALA A 14 11.40 25.21 -27.05
N LEU A 15 10.49 26.17 -27.17
CA LEU A 15 9.55 26.53 -26.10
C LEU A 15 8.63 25.35 -25.74
N VAL A 16 8.09 24.63 -26.73
CA VAL A 16 7.26 23.44 -26.50
C VAL A 16 8.05 22.34 -25.80
N GLY A 17 9.31 22.12 -26.17
CA GLY A 17 10.18 21.15 -25.48
C GLY A 17 10.45 21.50 -24.02
N VAL A 18 10.68 22.79 -23.72
CA VAL A 18 10.89 23.26 -22.34
C VAL A 18 9.61 23.14 -21.50
N ILE A 19 8.45 23.48 -22.07
CA ILE A 19 7.15 23.34 -21.39
C ILE A 19 6.84 21.86 -21.16
N ALA A 20 7.13 20.98 -22.13
CA ALA A 20 6.94 19.54 -21.98
C ALA A 20 7.79 18.96 -20.85
N LEU A 21 9.04 19.44 -20.71
CA LEU A 21 9.93 19.00 -19.63
C LEU A 21 9.51 19.56 -18.26
N ALA A 22 8.98 20.78 -18.21
CA ALA A 22 8.40 21.37 -17.01
C ALA A 22 7.06 20.75 -16.60
N SER A 23 6.31 20.18 -17.56
CA SER A 23 5.05 19.45 -17.33
C SER A 23 5.24 17.96 -17.06
N ALA A 24 6.48 17.46 -17.03
CA ALA A 24 6.77 16.10 -16.59
C ALA A 24 6.41 16.00 -15.11
N SER A 25 5.19 15.55 -14.82
CA SER A 25 4.72 15.34 -13.47
C SER A 25 5.53 14.21 -12.80
N PRO A 26 5.69 14.24 -11.46
CA PRO A 26 6.42 13.20 -10.72
C PRO A 26 5.88 11.78 -10.93
N ALA A 27 4.66 11.64 -11.46
CA ALA A 27 4.07 10.35 -11.82
C ALA A 27 4.85 9.60 -12.92
N LEU A 28 5.59 10.30 -13.79
CA LEU A 28 6.35 9.69 -14.90
C LEU A 28 7.72 9.17 -14.44
N ALA A 29 8.22 9.59 -13.27
CA ALA A 29 9.46 9.08 -12.67
C ALA A 29 9.25 7.78 -11.87
N GLN A 30 8.01 7.40 -11.59
CA GLN A 30 7.69 6.28 -10.69
C GLN A 30 7.72 4.91 -11.39
N SER A 31 7.80 4.86 -12.73
CA SER A 31 7.64 3.63 -13.51
C SER A 31 8.96 2.99 -13.98
N THR A 32 10.13 3.42 -13.49
CA THR A 32 11.41 2.89 -14.01
C THR A 32 12.50 2.76 -12.95
N GLY A 33 12.12 2.50 -11.70
CA GLY A 33 13.05 2.02 -10.67
C GLY A 33 12.91 0.51 -10.46
N VAL A 34 14.01 -0.22 -10.42
CA VAL A 34 14.08 -1.62 -9.95
C VAL A 34 13.59 -1.64 -8.49
N GLY A 35 12.28 -1.81 -8.30
CA GLY A 35 11.60 -1.66 -7.00
C GLY A 35 10.16 -1.15 -7.08
N GLY A 36 9.79 -0.43 -8.16
CA GLY A 36 8.43 0.10 -8.33
C GLY A 36 7.36 -0.99 -8.48
N ASN A 37 7.68 -2.08 -9.18
CA ASN A 37 6.75 -3.19 -9.38
C ASN A 37 6.59 -4.06 -8.10
N ILE A 38 7.70 -4.36 -7.43
CA ILE A 38 7.69 -5.21 -6.22
C ILE A 38 7.10 -4.47 -5.03
N GLY A 39 7.44 -3.18 -4.85
CA GLY A 39 6.85 -2.36 -3.80
C GLY A 39 5.34 -2.21 -3.96
N THR A 40 4.87 -1.94 -5.18
CA THR A 40 3.42 -1.87 -5.48
C THR A 40 2.75 -3.22 -5.27
N PHE A 41 3.37 -4.33 -5.68
CA PHE A 41 2.84 -5.67 -5.45
C PHE A 41 2.69 -6.00 -3.96
N ILE A 42 3.71 -5.69 -3.14
CA ILE A 42 3.65 -5.92 -1.69
C ILE A 42 2.55 -5.07 -1.05
N GLN A 43 2.40 -3.81 -1.45
CA GLN A 43 1.33 -2.96 -0.92
C GLN A 43 -0.06 -3.44 -1.33
N ASN A 44 -0.24 -3.88 -2.58
CA ASN A 44 -1.50 -4.48 -3.01
C ASN A 44 -1.87 -5.73 -2.20
N ILE A 45 -0.88 -6.55 -1.81
CA ILE A 45 -1.11 -7.69 -0.91
C ILE A 45 -1.51 -7.20 0.47
N ILE A 46 -0.80 -6.22 1.03
CA ILE A 46 -1.10 -5.64 2.34
C ILE A 46 -2.53 -5.08 2.35
N ASP A 47 -2.93 -4.35 1.31
CA ASP A 47 -4.28 -3.79 1.17
C ASP A 47 -5.35 -4.88 1.04
N LEU A 48 -5.07 -5.94 0.28
CA LEU A 48 -5.96 -7.10 0.17
C LEU A 48 -6.13 -7.77 1.54
N LEU A 49 -5.04 -8.01 2.27
CA LEU A 49 -5.06 -8.67 3.58
C LEU A 49 -5.74 -7.81 4.66
N ASN A 50 -5.69 -6.48 4.55
CA ASN A 50 -6.37 -5.56 5.46
C ASN A 50 -7.79 -5.20 5.01
N SER A 51 -8.26 -5.74 3.89
CA SER A 51 -9.59 -5.46 3.37
C SER A 51 -10.70 -5.90 4.33
N ASN A 52 -11.87 -5.27 4.19
CA ASN A 52 -13.05 -5.60 5.01
C ASN A 52 -13.48 -7.07 4.86
N VAL A 53 -13.22 -7.69 3.72
CA VAL A 53 -13.53 -9.11 3.47
C VAL A 53 -12.68 -10.01 4.36
N ILE A 54 -11.36 -9.79 4.42
CA ILE A 54 -10.45 -10.59 5.25
C ILE A 54 -10.72 -10.36 6.74
N ARG A 55 -11.02 -9.11 7.14
CA ARG A 55 -11.50 -8.81 8.49
C ARG A 55 -12.77 -9.59 8.83
N GLY A 56 -13.72 -9.69 7.91
CA GLY A 56 -14.94 -10.49 8.08
C GLY A 56 -14.64 -11.98 8.31
N LEU A 57 -13.70 -12.55 7.55
CA LEU A 57 -13.27 -13.95 7.75
C LEU A 57 -12.64 -14.18 9.12
N ALA A 58 -11.83 -13.24 9.61
CA ALA A 58 -11.24 -13.33 10.94
C ALA A 58 -12.30 -13.29 12.05
N VAL A 59 -13.32 -12.45 11.91
CA VAL A 59 -14.45 -12.40 12.85
C VAL A 59 -15.17 -13.75 12.88
N ILE A 60 -15.43 -14.36 11.71
CA ILE A 60 -16.03 -15.70 11.63
C ILE A 60 -15.15 -16.73 12.35
N ALA A 61 -13.83 -16.70 12.15
CA ALA A 61 -12.91 -17.62 12.82
C ALA A 61 -12.94 -17.48 14.35
N ILE A 62 -13.04 -16.24 14.88
CA ILE A 62 -13.20 -15.99 16.32
C ILE A 62 -14.51 -16.58 16.83
N ILE A 63 -15.62 -16.38 16.11
CA ILE A 63 -16.93 -16.91 16.49
C ILE A 63 -16.87 -18.45 16.59
N ILE A 64 -16.32 -19.11 15.56
CA ILE A 64 -16.19 -20.58 15.55
C ILE A 64 -15.32 -21.05 16.71
N THR A 65 -14.20 -20.38 16.98
CA THR A 65 -13.31 -20.71 18.10
C THR A 65 -14.03 -20.58 19.44
N GLY A 66 -14.82 -19.52 19.63
CA GLY A 66 -15.63 -19.33 20.84
C GLY A 66 -16.67 -20.43 21.04
N ILE A 67 -17.36 -20.82 19.96
CA ILE A 67 -18.32 -21.93 19.98
C ILE A 67 -17.62 -23.25 20.31
N ALA A 68 -16.49 -23.56 19.64
CA ALA A 68 -15.73 -24.79 19.89
C ALA A 68 -15.22 -24.87 21.33
N TRP A 69 -14.84 -23.73 21.92
CA TRP A 69 -14.44 -23.64 23.32
C TRP A 69 -15.63 -23.89 24.27
N MET A 70 -16.81 -23.34 23.99
CA MET A 70 -18.01 -23.58 24.80
C MET A 70 -18.43 -25.05 24.85
N PHE A 71 -18.25 -25.80 23.76
CA PHE A 71 -18.53 -27.24 23.72
C PHE A 71 -17.37 -28.11 24.23
N GLY A 72 -16.34 -27.54 24.84
CA GLY A 72 -15.20 -28.28 25.39
C GLY A 72 -14.33 -28.96 24.33
N HIS A 73 -14.45 -28.60 23.05
CA HIS A 73 -13.61 -29.14 21.98
C HIS A 73 -12.22 -28.48 21.97
N LEU A 74 -12.08 -27.31 22.60
CA LEU A 74 -10.82 -26.58 22.76
C LEU A 74 -10.63 -26.17 24.21
N ASP A 75 -9.39 -26.27 24.70
CA ASP A 75 -9.00 -25.75 26.02
C ASP A 75 -8.83 -24.22 25.99
N MET A 76 -8.95 -23.58 27.16
CA MET A 76 -8.76 -22.13 27.32
C MET A 76 -7.41 -21.63 26.78
N ARG A 77 -6.36 -22.44 26.94
CA ARG A 77 -5.04 -22.14 26.36
C ARG A 77 -5.08 -22.08 24.82
N ARG A 78 -5.75 -23.04 24.18
CA ARG A 78 -5.84 -23.10 22.71
C ARG A 78 -6.71 -21.96 22.17
N ALA A 79 -7.87 -21.72 22.79
CA ALA A 79 -8.72 -20.59 22.44
C ALA A 79 -7.99 -19.24 22.58
N GLY A 80 -7.27 -19.04 23.70
CA GLY A 80 -6.48 -17.84 23.93
C GLY A 80 -5.38 -17.64 22.88
N THR A 81 -4.68 -18.70 22.47
CA THR A 81 -3.64 -18.58 21.42
C THR A 81 -4.19 -18.11 20.07
N VAL A 82 -5.40 -18.54 19.71
CA VAL A 82 -6.04 -18.10 18.45
C VAL A 82 -6.39 -16.61 18.52
N VAL A 83 -6.97 -16.15 19.63
CA VAL A 83 -7.33 -14.74 19.81
C VAL A 83 -6.09 -13.84 19.77
N VAL A 84 -5.02 -14.22 20.49
CA VAL A 84 -3.76 -13.47 20.48
C VAL A 84 -3.17 -13.42 19.08
N GLY A 85 -3.16 -14.53 18.34
CA GLY A 85 -2.67 -14.57 16.97
C GLY A 85 -3.41 -13.59 16.06
N ILE A 86 -4.73 -13.52 16.16
CA ILE A 86 -5.55 -12.60 15.36
C ILE A 86 -5.25 -11.13 15.71
N ILE A 87 -5.14 -10.80 17.00
CA ILE A 87 -4.77 -9.44 17.44
C ILE A 87 -3.43 -9.04 16.83
N VAL A 88 -2.41 -9.90 16.91
CA VAL A 88 -1.08 -9.61 16.37
C VAL A 88 -1.11 -9.38 14.85
N ILE A 89 -1.84 -10.21 14.10
CA ILE A 89 -1.94 -10.08 12.64
C ILE A 89 -2.53 -8.72 12.24
N PHE A 90 -3.64 -8.32 12.86
CA PHE A 90 -4.31 -7.06 12.51
C PHE A 90 -3.67 -5.81 13.14
N SER A 91 -2.86 -5.97 14.19
CA SER A 91 -2.08 -4.87 14.79
C SER A 91 -0.69 -4.71 14.17
N ALA A 92 -0.24 -5.61 13.30
CA ALA A 92 1.12 -5.66 12.79
C ALA A 92 1.61 -4.34 12.18
N ALA A 93 0.77 -3.67 11.36
CA ALA A 93 1.12 -2.40 10.75
C ALA A 93 1.45 -1.32 11.80
N ALA A 94 0.57 -1.14 12.78
CA ALA A 94 0.78 -0.18 13.86
C ALA A 94 2.03 -0.48 14.69
N ILE A 95 2.35 -1.76 14.90
CA ILE A 95 3.58 -2.17 15.60
C ILE A 95 4.81 -1.78 14.79
N VAL A 96 4.81 -2.03 13.47
CA VAL A 96 5.92 -1.67 12.58
C VAL A 96 6.07 -0.14 12.51
N ASP A 97 4.96 0.60 12.46
CA ASP A 97 4.99 2.06 12.49
C ASP A 97 5.65 2.56 13.79
N LEU A 98 5.27 2.02 14.95
CA LEU A 98 5.91 2.37 16.23
C LEU A 98 7.42 2.07 16.26
N ILE A 99 7.86 0.96 15.66
CA ILE A 99 9.28 0.56 15.62
C ILE A 99 10.09 1.43 14.66
N THR A 100 9.51 1.79 13.51
CA THR A 100 10.20 2.56 12.45
C THR A 100 10.25 4.06 12.74
N GLY A 101 9.76 4.49 13.90
CA GLY A 101 9.74 5.90 14.30
C GLY A 101 8.53 6.65 13.77
N GLY A 102 7.43 5.96 13.47
CA GLY A 102 6.14 6.48 13.04
C GLY A 102 5.51 7.39 14.09
N SER A 103 6.01 8.62 14.18
CA SER A 103 5.25 9.76 14.65
C SER A 103 4.21 10.11 13.59
N GLY A 104 3.06 9.44 13.61
CA GLY A 104 1.85 10.00 13.03
C GLY A 104 1.47 11.26 13.82
N GLY A 105 1.96 12.42 13.38
CA GLY A 105 1.61 13.72 13.99
C GLY A 105 2.63 14.83 13.77
N ALA A 106 2.78 15.30 12.54
CA ALA A 106 3.06 16.70 12.19
C ALA A 106 2.54 16.97 10.77
#